data_AF-A0A917U0Q8-F1
#
_entry.id   AF-A0A917U0Q8-F1
#
_cell.length_a   1.000
_cell.length_b   1.000
_cell.length_c   1.000
_cell.angle_alpha   90.00
_cell.angle_beta   90.00
_cell.angle_gamma   90.00
#
_symmetry.space_group_name_H-M   'P 1'
#
loop_
_entity.id
_entity.type
_entity.pdbx_description
1 polymer ?
#
loop_
_entity_poly.entity_id
_entity_poly.type
_entity_poly.pdbx_seq_one_letter_code
_entity_poly.pdbx_strand_id
1 'polypeptide(L)'
;MLQESALLAVVGPHVSLPVPVVRFADPGIGVLAYPMLPGRPLLGRAAPAGAGRRIGRFLRELHAVETTAVPEEDARPVDWLADLEGPEELLAVLLRTIPEPAQRRVLAHADLGAEHILEHDGEITGVIDWTDAAITDPALDFARLYRDFGPGLLAEVLDAYGDQRPGMDRIAFFARCAALEDLAYGGAHAQAARRSLEWLFTL
;
A
#
# COMPACT_ATOMS: atom_id res chain seq x y z
N MET A 1 -4.81 -10.36 -13.62
CA MET A 1 -5.18 -11.72 -14.09
C MET A 1 -3.97 -12.62 -14.40
N LEU A 2 -3.46 -12.71 -15.65
CA LEU A 2 -2.24 -13.51 -15.94
C LEU A 2 -1.01 -12.96 -15.19
N GLN A 3 -0.88 -11.64 -15.25
CA GLN A 3 0.18 -10.88 -14.59
C GLN A 3 0.17 -11.15 -13.08
N GLU A 4 -0.99 -10.95 -12.43
CA GLU A 4 -1.18 -11.21 -11.00
C GLU A 4 -0.90 -12.68 -10.61
N SER A 5 -1.37 -13.66 -11.39
CA SER A 5 -1.06 -15.07 -11.11
C SER A 5 0.42 -15.40 -11.22
N ALA A 6 1.12 -14.84 -12.22
CA ALA A 6 2.56 -15.02 -12.39
C ALA A 6 3.33 -14.33 -11.25
N LEU A 7 2.90 -13.12 -10.89
CA LEU A 7 3.46 -12.36 -9.78
C LEU A 7 3.35 -13.12 -8.45
N LEU A 8 2.17 -13.62 -8.10
CA LEU A 8 1.94 -14.33 -6.84
C LEU A 8 2.81 -15.60 -6.72
N ALA A 9 3.07 -16.28 -7.84
CA ALA A 9 3.98 -17.43 -7.87
C ALA A 9 5.45 -17.03 -7.63
N VAL A 10 5.85 -15.82 -8.05
CA VAL A 10 7.19 -15.27 -7.80
C VAL A 10 7.30 -14.76 -6.36
N VAL A 11 6.30 -14.01 -5.86
CA VAL A 11 6.35 -13.36 -4.55
C VAL A 11 6.25 -14.35 -3.39
N GLY A 12 5.31 -15.31 -3.46
CA GLY A 12 4.96 -16.18 -2.35
C GLY A 12 6.14 -16.89 -1.65
N PRO A 13 7.13 -17.44 -2.38
CA PRO A 13 8.32 -18.06 -1.78
C PRO A 13 9.27 -17.11 -1.04
N HIS A 14 9.16 -15.79 -1.25
CA HIS A 14 10.13 -14.80 -0.78
C HIS A 14 9.63 -13.93 0.38
N VAL A 15 8.33 -13.97 0.69
CA VAL A 15 7.71 -13.09 1.70
C VAL A 15 7.22 -13.85 2.93
N SER A 16 7.27 -13.18 4.09
CA SER A 16 6.90 -13.77 5.39
C SER A 16 5.40 -13.73 5.70
N LEU A 17 4.63 -12.86 5.05
CA LEU A 17 3.17 -12.85 5.17
C LEU A 17 2.54 -13.68 4.04
N PRO A 18 1.48 -14.46 4.34
CA PRO A 18 0.79 -15.23 3.31
C PRO A 18 0.21 -14.33 2.20
N VAL A 19 0.37 -14.76 0.96
CA VAL A 19 -0.25 -14.17 -0.22
C VAL A 19 -1.13 -15.21 -0.93
N PRO A 20 -2.10 -14.82 -1.77
CA PRO A 20 -2.95 -15.77 -2.47
C PRO A 20 -2.15 -16.80 -3.30
N VAL A 21 -2.47 -18.09 -3.12
CA VAL A 21 -1.91 -19.18 -3.93
C VAL A 21 -2.92 -19.56 -5.00
N VAL A 22 -2.73 -19.05 -6.22
CA VAL A 22 -3.63 -19.25 -7.35
C VAL A 22 -3.75 -20.75 -7.68
N ARG A 23 -4.99 -21.24 -7.73
CA ARG A 23 -5.33 -22.62 -8.10
C ARG A 23 -5.88 -22.72 -9.51
N PHE A 24 -6.53 -21.66 -9.95
CA PHE A 24 -7.13 -21.57 -11.27
C PHE A 24 -7.09 -20.12 -11.75
N ALA A 25 -6.75 -19.92 -13.02
CA ALA A 25 -6.83 -18.64 -13.70
C ALA A 25 -7.34 -18.87 -15.12
N ASP A 26 -8.39 -18.14 -15.50
CA ASP A 26 -8.89 -18.03 -16.86
C ASP A 26 -8.85 -16.57 -17.30
N PRO A 27 -7.84 -16.18 -18.09
CA PRO A 27 -7.68 -14.82 -18.57
C PRO A 27 -8.74 -14.42 -19.59
N GLY A 28 -9.32 -15.39 -20.32
CA GLY A 28 -10.30 -15.13 -21.38
C GLY A 28 -11.62 -14.60 -20.85
N ILE A 29 -11.93 -14.87 -19.58
CA ILE A 29 -13.14 -14.41 -18.89
C ILE A 29 -12.86 -13.61 -17.62
N GLY A 30 -11.60 -13.29 -17.33
CA GLY A 30 -11.24 -12.47 -16.17
C GLY A 30 -11.46 -13.15 -14.82
N VAL A 31 -11.28 -14.48 -14.72
CA VAL A 31 -11.45 -15.25 -13.46
C VAL A 31 -10.13 -15.74 -12.88
N LEU A 32 -9.91 -15.51 -11.59
CA LEU A 32 -8.78 -16.00 -10.81
C LEU A 32 -9.32 -16.53 -9.49
N ALA A 33 -8.93 -17.75 -9.12
CA ALA A 33 -9.44 -18.42 -7.93
C ALA A 33 -8.30 -19.01 -7.10
N TYR A 34 -8.37 -18.77 -5.80
CA TYR A 34 -7.47 -19.28 -4.77
C TYR A 34 -8.24 -19.63 -3.50
N PRO A 35 -7.68 -20.45 -2.61
CA PRO A 35 -8.25 -20.67 -1.28
C PRO A 35 -8.26 -19.34 -0.53
N MET A 36 -9.41 -19.00 0.05
CA MET A 36 -9.55 -17.79 0.85
C MET A 36 -8.55 -17.84 2.02
N LEU A 37 -7.76 -16.77 2.16
CA LEU A 37 -6.89 -16.59 3.32
C LEU A 37 -7.77 -16.32 4.56
N PRO A 38 -7.45 -16.89 5.73
CA PRO A 38 -8.25 -16.70 6.93
C PRO A 38 -8.21 -15.25 7.40
N GLY A 39 -9.26 -14.81 8.07
CA GLY A 39 -9.33 -13.49 8.70
C GLY A 39 -10.21 -12.50 7.97
N ARG A 40 -10.16 -11.25 8.45
CA ARG A 40 -10.95 -10.13 7.93
C ARG A 40 -10.03 -8.93 7.70
N PRO A 41 -10.32 -8.07 6.70
CA PRO A 41 -9.59 -6.83 6.50
C PRO A 41 -9.50 -5.98 7.76
N LEU A 42 -8.43 -5.19 7.87
CA LEU A 42 -8.20 -4.23 8.95
C LEU A 42 -8.87 -2.87 8.73
N LEU A 43 -9.45 -2.60 7.56
CA LEU A 43 -10.12 -1.32 7.28
C LEU A 43 -11.18 -1.01 8.36
N GLY A 44 -11.04 0.14 9.01
CA GLY A 44 -11.91 0.56 10.11
C GLY A 44 -11.70 -0.18 11.44
N ARG A 45 -10.61 -0.94 11.58
CA ARG A 45 -10.24 -1.71 12.78
C ARG A 45 -8.85 -1.31 13.24
N ALA A 46 -8.58 -1.53 14.53
CA ALA A 46 -7.23 -1.35 15.07
C ALA A 46 -6.31 -2.46 14.57
N ALA A 47 -5.06 -2.11 14.23
CA ALA A 47 -4.04 -3.09 13.93
C ALA A 47 -3.68 -3.90 15.19
N PRO A 48 -3.42 -5.22 15.08
CA PRO A 48 -2.99 -6.02 16.22
C PRO A 48 -1.60 -5.62 16.70
N ALA A 49 -1.26 -6.01 17.94
CA ALA A 49 0.06 -5.75 18.51
C ALA A 49 1.18 -6.34 17.63
N GLY A 50 2.21 -5.53 17.34
CA GLY A 50 3.34 -5.93 16.49
C GLY A 50 3.04 -5.99 14.99
N ALA A 51 1.86 -5.54 14.54
CA ALA A 51 1.51 -5.42 13.13
C ALA A 51 2.56 -4.62 12.35
N GLY A 52 2.97 -3.46 12.85
CA GLY A 52 3.93 -2.59 12.16
C GLY A 52 5.26 -3.32 11.89
N ARG A 53 5.79 -4.04 12.88
CA ARG A 53 7.01 -4.85 12.69
C ARG A 53 6.86 -5.95 11.64
N ARG A 54 5.72 -6.67 11.65
CA ARG A 54 5.46 -7.72 10.66
C ARG A 54 5.33 -7.16 9.24
N ILE A 55 4.60 -6.06 9.09
CA ILE A 55 4.43 -5.37 7.80
C ILE A 55 5.76 -4.81 7.30
N GLY A 56 6.56 -4.16 8.15
CA GLY A 56 7.87 -3.63 7.75
C GLY A 56 8.83 -4.72 7.27
N ARG A 57 8.86 -5.88 7.95
CA ARG A 57 9.62 -7.05 7.48
C ARG A 57 9.12 -7.56 6.13
N PHE A 58 7.81 -7.70 5.97
CA PHE A 58 7.19 -8.11 4.72
C PHE A 58 7.55 -7.17 3.57
N LEU A 59 7.44 -5.85 3.77
CA LEU A 59 7.81 -4.86 2.76
C LEU A 59 9.29 -4.95 2.38
N ARG A 60 10.18 -5.17 3.36
CA ARG A 60 11.61 -5.36 3.08
C ARG A 60 11.86 -6.59 2.20
N GLU A 61 11.14 -7.69 2.47
CA GLU A 61 11.22 -8.92 1.69
C GLU A 61 10.64 -8.72 0.28
N LEU A 62 9.46 -8.12 0.17
CA LEU A 62 8.79 -7.82 -1.10
C LEU A 62 9.65 -6.91 -1.99
N HIS A 63 10.16 -5.82 -1.45
CA HIS A 63 10.97 -4.83 -2.17
C HIS A 63 12.36 -5.36 -2.59
N ALA A 64 12.74 -6.56 -2.13
CA ALA A 64 13.97 -7.23 -2.54
C ALA A 64 13.74 -8.31 -3.63
N VAL A 65 12.48 -8.54 -4.03
CA VAL A 65 12.15 -9.49 -5.10
C VAL A 65 12.42 -8.85 -6.46
N GLU A 66 13.29 -9.49 -7.24
CA GLU A 66 13.54 -9.15 -8.64
C GLU A 66 12.58 -9.91 -9.55
N THR A 67 11.84 -9.19 -10.41
CA THR A 67 10.86 -9.81 -11.31
C THR A 67 10.58 -8.94 -12.53
N THR A 68 10.08 -9.57 -13.60
CA THR A 68 9.53 -8.89 -14.79
C THR A 68 8.04 -9.23 -14.97
N ALA A 69 7.40 -9.78 -13.93
CA ALA A 69 6.01 -10.25 -13.97
C ALA A 69 4.98 -9.14 -13.86
N VAL A 70 5.40 -7.88 -13.71
CA VAL A 70 4.58 -6.67 -13.54
C VAL A 70 5.14 -5.53 -14.40
N PRO A 71 4.35 -4.50 -14.73
CA PRO A 71 4.85 -3.33 -15.44
C PRO A 71 5.84 -2.55 -14.58
N GLU A 72 6.67 -1.76 -15.26
CA GLU A 72 7.43 -0.69 -14.64
C GLU A 72 6.61 0.59 -14.72
N GLU A 73 6.44 1.26 -13.58
CA GLU A 73 5.69 2.51 -13.49
C GLU A 73 6.58 3.59 -12.87
N ASP A 74 6.57 4.76 -13.49
CA ASP A 74 7.37 5.89 -13.00
C ASP A 74 6.81 6.50 -11.71
N ALA A 75 5.51 6.30 -11.45
CA ALA A 75 4.76 6.91 -10.35
C ALA A 75 5.15 8.38 -10.13
N ARG A 76 5.22 9.17 -11.22
CA ARG A 76 5.66 10.56 -11.13
C ARG A 76 4.71 11.30 -10.19
N PRO A 77 5.20 11.93 -9.12
CA PRO A 77 4.34 12.56 -8.12
C PRO A 77 3.35 13.59 -8.70
N VAL A 78 3.74 14.29 -9.78
CA VAL A 78 2.87 15.20 -10.53
C VAL A 78 1.64 14.52 -11.15
N ASP A 79 1.76 13.27 -11.60
CA ASP A 79 0.66 12.56 -12.27
C ASP A 79 -0.48 12.24 -11.28
N TRP A 80 -0.15 12.07 -9.99
CA TRP A 80 -1.12 11.86 -8.91
C TRP A 80 -1.97 13.09 -8.59
N LEU A 81 -1.66 14.25 -9.17
CA LEU A 81 -2.42 15.49 -8.95
C LEU A 81 -3.37 15.81 -10.11
N ALA A 82 -3.24 15.16 -11.26
CA ALA A 82 -3.92 15.56 -12.49
C ALA A 82 -5.45 15.53 -12.37
N ASP A 83 -5.99 14.52 -11.67
CA ASP A 83 -7.43 14.31 -11.47
C ASP A 83 -7.82 14.33 -9.99
N LEU A 84 -6.94 14.86 -9.13
CA LEU A 84 -7.16 14.86 -7.69
C LEU A 84 -8.08 16.01 -7.27
N GLU A 85 -9.25 15.66 -6.74
CA GLU A 85 -10.22 16.62 -6.19
C GLU A 85 -10.13 16.70 -4.66
N GLY A 86 -10.46 17.86 -4.10
CA GLY A 86 -10.48 18.06 -2.66
C GLY A 86 -10.61 19.53 -2.25
N PRO A 87 -10.64 19.81 -0.93
CA PRO A 87 -10.62 21.18 -0.43
C PRO A 87 -9.38 21.93 -0.92
N GLU A 88 -9.56 23.19 -1.35
CA GLU A 88 -8.52 24.02 -1.97
C GLU A 88 -7.29 24.16 -1.07
N GLU A 89 -7.49 24.29 0.24
CA GLU A 89 -6.41 24.43 1.22
C GLU A 89 -5.53 23.18 1.31
N LEU A 90 -6.13 21.99 1.15
CA LEU A 90 -5.40 20.72 1.20
C LEU A 90 -4.65 20.47 -0.11
N LEU A 91 -5.28 20.77 -1.25
CA LEU A 91 -4.61 20.73 -2.56
C LEU A 91 -3.41 21.70 -2.62
N ALA A 92 -3.54 22.88 -2.01
CA ALA A 92 -2.45 23.85 -1.93
C ALA A 92 -1.24 23.33 -1.12
N VAL A 93 -1.44 22.44 -0.14
CA VAL A 93 -0.33 21.77 0.57
C VAL A 93 0.38 20.77 -0.35
N LEU A 94 -0.38 19.95 -1.09
CA LEU A 94 0.18 18.98 -2.05
C LEU A 94 1.01 19.67 -3.13
N LEU A 95 0.50 20.75 -3.73
CA LEU A 95 1.19 21.51 -4.77
C LEU A 95 2.53 22.11 -4.31
N ARG A 96 2.69 22.36 -3.00
CA ARG A 96 3.94 22.90 -2.42
C ARG A 96 4.90 21.83 -1.94
N THR A 97 4.45 20.57 -1.88
CA THR A 97 5.20 19.45 -1.29
C THR A 97 5.46 18.32 -2.28
N ILE A 98 5.33 18.60 -3.59
CA ILE A 98 5.59 17.63 -4.65
C ILE A 98 7.05 17.17 -4.58
N PRO A 99 7.31 15.89 -4.30
CA PRO A 99 8.66 15.37 -4.31
C PRO A 99 9.20 15.19 -5.73
N GLU A 100 10.52 15.18 -5.88
CA GLU A 100 11.16 14.72 -7.12
C GLU A 100 10.87 13.23 -7.38
N PRO A 101 10.84 12.79 -8.65
CA PRO A 101 10.69 11.37 -8.99
C PRO A 101 11.69 10.47 -8.27
N ALA A 102 11.25 9.27 -7.85
CA ALA A 102 12.13 8.34 -7.17
C ALA A 102 13.26 7.84 -8.09
N GLN A 103 14.47 7.79 -7.54
CA GLN A 103 15.64 7.24 -8.24
C GLN A 103 15.71 5.71 -8.17
N ARG A 104 15.09 5.12 -7.16
CA ARG A 104 15.03 3.67 -6.91
C ARG A 104 13.59 3.21 -7.05
N ARG A 105 13.37 2.19 -7.88
CA ARG A 105 12.10 1.48 -7.99
C ARG A 105 12.25 0.05 -7.47
N VAL A 106 11.15 -0.52 -7.01
CA VAL A 106 11.07 -1.89 -6.50
C VAL A 106 9.75 -2.50 -6.88
N LEU A 107 9.66 -3.82 -6.81
CA LEU A 107 8.36 -4.47 -6.73
C LEU A 107 7.62 -3.97 -5.48
N ALA A 108 6.54 -3.23 -5.70
CA ALA A 108 5.63 -2.75 -4.65
C ALA A 108 4.26 -3.38 -4.85
N HIS A 109 3.49 -3.47 -3.76
CA HIS A 109 2.06 -3.77 -3.84
C HIS A 109 1.28 -2.60 -4.48
N ALA A 110 1.78 -1.37 -4.31
CA ALA A 110 1.27 -0.09 -4.81
C ALA A 110 -0.11 0.34 -4.30
N ASP A 111 -0.83 -0.56 -3.62
CA ASP A 111 -2.14 -0.29 -2.99
C ASP A 111 -2.27 -0.90 -1.59
N LEU A 112 -1.20 -0.87 -0.79
CA LEU A 112 -1.17 -1.52 0.52
C LEU A 112 -1.89 -0.72 1.62
N GLY A 113 -3.22 -0.75 1.60
CA GLY A 113 -4.11 -0.21 2.64
C GLY A 113 -4.61 -1.25 3.64
N ALA A 114 -5.29 -0.79 4.70
CA ALA A 114 -5.88 -1.65 5.73
C ALA A 114 -6.93 -2.63 5.18
N GLU A 115 -7.56 -2.30 4.04
CA GLU A 115 -8.47 -3.13 3.26
C GLU A 115 -7.83 -4.41 2.73
N HIS A 116 -6.52 -4.40 2.50
CA HIS A 116 -5.76 -5.48 1.89
C HIS A 116 -4.95 -6.31 2.89
N ILE A 117 -5.00 -5.96 4.17
CA ILE A 117 -4.33 -6.68 5.25
C ILE A 117 -5.36 -7.45 6.07
N LEU A 118 -5.26 -8.77 6.04
CA LEU A 118 -6.14 -9.68 6.76
C LEU A 118 -5.60 -9.95 8.17
N GLU A 119 -6.52 -9.99 9.14
CA GLU A 119 -6.22 -10.34 10.52
C GLU A 119 -7.19 -11.41 11.03
N HIS A 120 -6.63 -12.34 11.81
CA HIS A 120 -7.37 -13.36 12.57
C HIS A 120 -6.68 -13.62 13.91
N ASP A 121 -7.44 -13.63 15.00
CA ASP A 121 -6.98 -13.94 16.36
C ASP A 121 -5.72 -13.19 16.82
N GLY A 122 -5.63 -11.89 16.46
CA GLY A 122 -4.54 -11.00 16.85
C GLY A 122 -3.31 -11.08 15.95
N GLU A 123 -3.38 -11.81 14.85
CA GLU A 123 -2.26 -12.03 13.94
C GLU A 123 -2.61 -11.64 12.50
N ILE A 124 -1.63 -11.08 11.78
CA ILE A 124 -1.79 -10.81 10.34
C ILE A 124 -1.69 -12.13 9.60
N THR A 125 -2.73 -12.45 8.84
CA THR A 125 -2.89 -13.74 8.18
C THR A 125 -2.78 -13.68 6.66
N GLY A 126 -2.72 -12.49 6.08
CA GLY A 126 -2.43 -12.36 4.67
C GLY A 126 -2.47 -10.95 4.12
N VAL A 127 -1.89 -10.80 2.94
CA VAL A 127 -1.96 -9.62 2.08
C VAL A 127 -2.61 -10.02 0.76
N ILE A 128 -3.70 -9.36 0.40
CA ILE A 128 -4.52 -9.67 -0.78
C ILE A 128 -4.56 -8.49 -1.75
N ASP A 129 -5.17 -8.70 -2.90
CA ASP A 129 -5.40 -7.68 -3.93
C ASP A 129 -4.13 -7.13 -4.58
N TRP A 130 -3.53 -7.94 -5.45
CA TRP A 130 -2.23 -7.65 -6.07
C TRP A 130 -2.38 -7.05 -7.47
N THR A 131 -3.54 -6.48 -7.80
CA THR A 131 -3.83 -6.01 -9.17
C THR A 131 -3.03 -4.79 -9.58
N ASP A 132 -2.68 -3.93 -8.61
CA ASP A 132 -1.93 -2.69 -8.85
C ASP A 132 -0.41 -2.85 -8.67
N ALA A 133 0.05 -4.05 -8.33
CA ALA A 133 1.46 -4.30 -8.09
C ALA A 133 2.32 -4.02 -9.33
N ALA A 134 3.40 -3.26 -9.13
CA ALA A 134 4.27 -2.74 -10.18
C ALA A 134 5.73 -2.63 -9.69
N ILE A 135 6.68 -2.53 -10.62
CA ILE A 135 8.01 -1.99 -10.31
C ILE A 135 7.90 -0.47 -10.27
N THR A 136 7.83 0.11 -9.06
CA THR A 136 7.44 1.51 -8.86
C THR A 136 8.10 2.13 -7.62
N ASP A 137 7.69 3.35 -7.25
CA ASP A 137 8.17 4.08 -6.07
C ASP A 137 7.85 3.30 -4.77
N PRO A 138 8.87 2.92 -3.96
CA PRO A 138 8.65 2.19 -2.71
C PRO A 138 7.77 2.94 -1.71
N ALA A 139 7.62 4.26 -1.81
CA ALA A 139 6.82 5.05 -0.87
C ALA A 139 5.32 4.75 -0.92
N LEU A 140 4.82 4.21 -2.04
CA LEU A 140 3.40 3.85 -2.20
C LEU A 140 2.94 2.83 -1.17
N ASP A 141 3.78 1.83 -0.87
CA ASP A 141 3.48 0.77 0.11
C ASP A 141 3.46 1.25 1.58
N PHE A 142 3.90 2.48 1.85
CA PHE A 142 3.82 3.10 3.17
C PHE A 142 2.71 4.15 3.26
N ALA A 143 2.26 4.67 2.12
CA ALA A 143 1.37 5.81 2.03
C ALA A 143 -0.01 5.50 2.66
N ARG A 144 -0.66 4.43 2.21
CA ARG A 144 -1.97 4.02 2.73
C ARG A 144 -1.86 3.50 4.18
N LEU A 145 -0.76 2.84 4.55
CA LEU A 145 -0.48 2.49 5.95
C LEU A 145 -0.43 3.72 6.87
N TYR A 146 0.25 4.78 6.42
CA TYR A 146 0.32 6.04 7.17
C TYR A 146 -1.05 6.70 7.29
N ARG A 147 -1.82 6.68 6.20
CA ARG A 147 -3.19 7.21 6.14
C ARG A 147 -4.17 6.42 7.01
N ASP A 148 -4.02 5.12 7.15
CA ASP A 148 -4.97 4.28 7.90
C ASP A 148 -4.67 4.17 9.39
N PHE A 149 -3.39 4.01 9.73
CA PHE A 149 -2.95 3.66 11.07
C PHE A 149 -2.18 4.77 11.79
N GLY A 150 -1.79 5.82 11.06
CA GLY A 150 -1.13 6.98 11.63
C GLY A 150 0.35 6.77 11.99
N PRO A 151 0.96 7.77 12.66
CA PRO A 151 2.42 7.86 12.81
C PRO A 151 3.02 6.75 13.67
N GLY A 152 2.29 6.23 14.65
CA GLY A 152 2.78 5.18 15.55
C GLY A 152 3.06 3.87 14.81
N LEU A 153 2.11 3.38 14.03
CA LEU A 153 2.30 2.17 13.23
C LEU A 153 3.33 2.40 12.13
N LEU A 154 3.29 3.55 11.44
CA LEU A 154 4.28 3.86 10.41
C LEU A 154 5.71 3.82 10.96
N ALA A 155 5.94 4.35 12.16
CA ALA A 155 7.25 4.30 12.80
C ALA A 155 7.74 2.86 13.01
N GLU A 156 6.88 1.96 13.48
CA GLU A 156 7.21 0.53 13.61
C GLU A 156 7.50 -0.14 12.26
N VAL A 157 6.75 0.21 11.22
CA VAL A 157 6.96 -0.30 9.85
C VAL A 157 8.31 0.16 9.32
N LEU A 158 8.62 1.45 9.43
CA LEU A 158 9.88 2.03 8.94
C LEU A 158 11.11 1.52 9.71
N ASP A 159 10.96 1.25 11.01
CA ASP A 159 12.02 0.66 11.83
C ASP A 159 12.31 -0.78 11.39
N ALA A 160 11.27 -1.61 11.23
CA ALA A 160 11.44 -2.99 10.80
C ALA A 160 11.84 -3.15 9.33
N TYR A 161 11.51 -2.18 8.47
CA TYR A 161 11.93 -2.14 7.07
C TYR A 161 13.43 -1.87 6.93
N GLY A 162 13.98 -0.95 7.73
CA GLY A 162 15.41 -0.64 7.78
C GLY A 162 15.87 0.55 6.92
N ASP A 163 17.17 0.65 6.69
CA ASP A 163 17.84 1.88 6.24
C ASP A 163 17.50 2.33 4.80
N GLN A 164 17.00 1.42 3.96
CA GLN A 164 16.65 1.73 2.56
C GLN A 164 15.25 2.35 2.42
N ARG A 165 14.64 2.78 3.53
CA ARG A 165 13.28 3.32 3.57
C ARG A 165 13.13 4.61 2.76
N PRO A 166 11.95 4.85 2.15
CA PRO A 166 11.68 6.12 1.48
C PRO A 166 11.65 7.29 2.48
N GLY A 167 11.87 8.49 1.97
CA GLY A 167 11.78 9.73 2.76
C GLY A 167 10.37 10.01 3.26
N MET A 168 10.25 10.60 4.44
CA MET A 168 8.95 10.91 5.05
C MET A 168 8.15 11.92 4.22
N ASP A 169 8.82 12.87 3.57
CA ASP A 169 8.22 13.79 2.60
C ASP A 169 7.48 13.04 1.47
N ARG A 170 8.09 11.98 0.93
CA ARG A 170 7.53 11.14 -0.13
C ARG A 170 6.28 10.39 0.32
N ILE A 171 6.41 9.68 1.43
CA ILE A 171 5.34 8.87 2.00
C ILE A 171 4.17 9.78 2.34
N ALA A 172 4.43 10.95 2.94
CA ALA A 172 3.40 11.92 3.27
C ALA A 172 2.71 12.48 2.02
N PHE A 173 3.44 12.75 0.93
CA PHE A 173 2.84 13.19 -0.32
C PHE A 173 1.83 12.17 -0.86
N PHE A 174 2.23 10.91 -1.03
CA PHE A 174 1.32 9.87 -1.53
C PHE A 174 0.19 9.56 -0.54
N ALA A 175 0.45 9.62 0.77
CA ALA A 175 -0.59 9.43 1.78
C ALA A 175 -1.66 10.53 1.71
N ARG A 176 -1.26 11.77 1.43
CA ARG A 176 -2.18 12.90 1.22
C ARG A 176 -3.00 12.73 -0.06
N CYS A 177 -2.40 12.28 -1.16
CA CYS A 177 -3.14 11.95 -2.39
C CYS A 177 -4.19 10.88 -2.11
N ALA A 178 -3.80 9.75 -1.52
CA ALA A 178 -4.71 8.67 -1.15
C ALA A 178 -5.84 9.15 -0.22
N ALA A 179 -5.53 10.00 0.77
CA ALA A 179 -6.55 10.55 1.64
C ALA A 179 -7.59 11.40 0.89
N LEU A 180 -7.17 12.22 -0.08
CA LEU A 180 -8.11 13.04 -0.86
C LEU A 180 -8.94 12.18 -1.83
N GLU A 181 -8.34 11.19 -2.49
CA GLU A 181 -9.08 10.20 -3.31
C GLU A 181 -10.16 9.48 -2.49
N ASP A 182 -9.80 8.97 -1.32
CA ASP A 182 -10.70 8.16 -0.49
C ASP A 182 -11.83 8.97 0.17
N LEU A 183 -11.69 10.30 0.27
CA LEU A 183 -12.80 11.17 0.68
C LEU A 183 -13.97 11.10 -0.32
N ALA A 184 -13.70 10.84 -1.60
CA ALA A 184 -14.72 10.75 -2.65
C ALA A 184 -15.47 9.40 -2.65
N TYR A 185 -14.85 8.30 -2.18
CA TYR A 185 -15.41 6.94 -2.22
C TYR A 185 -16.48 6.64 -1.16
N GLY A 186 -16.55 7.43 -0.08
CA GLY A 186 -17.51 7.21 1.01
C GLY A 186 -17.18 6.02 1.94
N GLY A 187 -18.12 5.68 2.83
CA GLY A 187 -18.00 4.49 3.69
C GLY A 187 -16.79 4.50 4.65
N ALA A 188 -16.17 3.34 4.84
CA ALA A 188 -15.03 3.16 5.73
C ALA A 188 -13.75 3.85 5.23
N HIS A 189 -13.55 3.91 3.89
CA HIS A 189 -12.44 4.64 3.27
C HIS A 189 -12.51 6.13 3.59
N ALA A 190 -13.65 6.78 3.34
CA ALA A 190 -13.82 8.21 3.67
C ALA A 190 -13.70 8.50 5.19
N GLN A 191 -14.03 7.52 6.05
CA GLN A 191 -13.81 7.65 7.49
C GLN A 191 -12.33 7.60 7.85
N ALA A 192 -11.56 6.67 7.27
CA ALA A 192 -10.11 6.59 7.46
C ALA A 192 -9.42 7.85 6.94
N ALA A 193 -9.75 8.27 5.72
CA ALA A 193 -9.27 9.50 5.12
C ALA A 193 -9.54 10.74 6.01
N ARG A 194 -10.78 10.90 6.49
CA ARG A 194 -11.13 12.05 7.35
C ARG A 194 -10.33 12.08 8.65
N ARG A 195 -10.11 10.93 9.30
CA ARG A 195 -9.24 10.86 10.50
C ARG A 195 -7.81 11.24 10.16
N SER A 196 -7.31 10.76 9.02
CA SER A 196 -5.93 10.98 8.60
C SER A 196 -5.54 12.44 8.39
N LEU A 197 -6.52 13.30 8.13
CA LEU A 197 -6.28 14.73 7.98
C LEU A 197 -5.63 15.36 9.22
N GLU A 198 -5.88 14.80 10.41
CA GLU A 198 -5.34 15.29 11.69
C GLU A 198 -3.80 15.21 11.76
N TRP A 199 -3.18 14.28 11.05
CA TRP A 199 -1.72 14.09 11.04
C TRP A 199 -1.07 14.28 9.66
N LEU A 200 -1.82 14.15 8.56
CA LEU A 200 -1.29 14.35 7.21
C LEU A 200 -1.16 15.83 6.85
N PHE A 201 -2.04 16.68 7.35
CA PHE A 201 -2.12 18.09 6.99
C PHE A 201 -1.90 19.05 8.17
N THR A 202 -1.43 18.54 9.31
CA THR A 202 -0.98 19.39 10.42
C THR A 202 0.27 20.15 9.97
N LEU A 203 0.18 21.48 10.04
CA LEU A 203 1.26 22.43 9.74
C LEU A 203 2.21 22.59 10.92
#